data_AF-A0A715XIX2-F1
#
_entry.id   AF-A0A715XIX2-F1
#
_cell.length_a   1.000
_cell.length_b   1.000
_cell.length_c   1.000
_cell.angle_alpha   90.00
_cell.angle_beta   90.00
_cell.angle_gamma   90.00
#
_symmetry.space_group_name_H-M   'P 1'
#
loop_
_entity.id
_entity.type
_entity.pdbx_description
1 polymer ?
#
loop_
_entity_poly.entity_id
_entity_poly.type
_entity_poly.pdbx_seq_one_letter_code
_entity_poly.pdbx_strand_id
1 'polypeptide(L)'
;SVKGTGEYIYRVTCNKCNGRGERNHFYKSRCIACNATGYSLVTTRTCYTLTALYRIYPEAARKISAAQAAERQRAFQSKTSAFNLWCQNHQELVDAITQQDGENSFLNSLKSTLSRKFPLSDKQLTVAARILGM
;
A
#
# COMPACT_ATOMS: atom_id res chain seq x y z
N SER A 1 9.90 -29.85 1.11
CA SER A 1 10.04 -28.38 1.12
C SER A 1 11.39 -28.00 0.54
N VAL A 2 11.45 -27.72 -0.77
CA VAL A 2 12.71 -27.43 -1.49
C VAL A 2 13.05 -25.96 -1.31
N LYS A 3 13.60 -25.65 -0.12
CA LYS A 3 14.07 -24.35 0.40
C LYS A 3 13.86 -23.15 -0.54
N GLY A 4 12.68 -22.54 -0.50
CA GLY A 4 12.39 -21.25 -1.13
C GLY A 4 11.96 -21.30 -2.60
N THR A 5 11.43 -22.41 -3.08
CA THR A 5 10.78 -22.52 -4.41
C THR A 5 9.29 -22.84 -4.25
N GLY A 6 8.48 -22.35 -5.19
CA GLY A 6 7.06 -22.67 -5.31
C GLY A 6 6.62 -22.65 -6.77
N GLU A 7 5.38 -23.02 -7.02
CA GLU A 7 4.78 -22.94 -8.35
C GLU A 7 3.54 -22.06 -8.31
N TYR A 8 3.30 -21.33 -9.39
CA TYR A 8 2.09 -20.55 -9.56
C TYR A 8 1.59 -20.65 -11.00
N ILE A 9 0.28 -20.51 -11.17
CA ILE A 9 -0.35 -20.49 -12.48
C ILE A 9 -0.25 -19.06 -13.01
N TYR A 10 0.64 -18.86 -13.97
CA TYR A 10 0.72 -17.60 -14.71
C TYR A 10 -0.34 -17.59 -15.80
N ARG A 11 -1.16 -16.53 -15.81
CA ARG A 11 -2.22 -16.33 -16.79
C ARG A 11 -2.01 -15.00 -17.50
N VAL A 12 -2.10 -15.01 -18.83
CA VAL A 12 -2.13 -13.78 -19.62
C VAL A 12 -3.58 -13.54 -20.02
N THR A 13 -4.11 -12.39 -19.65
CA THR A 13 -5.45 -11.96 -20.02
C THR A 13 -5.59 -11.87 -21.53
N CYS A 14 -6.67 -12.41 -22.09
CA CYS A 14 -6.92 -12.32 -23.52
C CYS A 14 -7.25 -10.87 -23.90
N ASN A 15 -6.41 -10.27 -24.75
CA ASN A 15 -6.59 -8.89 -25.24
C ASN A 15 -7.87 -8.68 -26.07
N LYS A 16 -8.50 -9.74 -26.58
CA LYS A 16 -9.71 -9.63 -27.41
C LYS A 16 -11.00 -9.59 -26.61
N CYS A 17 -11.02 -10.15 -25.39
CA CYS A 17 -12.19 -10.10 -24.50
C CYS A 17 -11.89 -9.46 -23.14
N ASN A 18 -10.68 -8.95 -22.93
CA ASN A 18 -10.18 -8.36 -21.69
C ASN A 18 -10.47 -9.24 -20.46
N GLY A 19 -10.25 -10.55 -20.58
CA GLY A 19 -10.42 -11.48 -19.45
C GLY A 19 -11.83 -12.03 -19.30
N ARG A 20 -12.82 -11.53 -20.04
CA ARG A 20 -14.23 -11.93 -19.85
C ARG A 20 -14.59 -13.29 -20.42
N GLY A 21 -13.79 -13.82 -21.34
CA GLY A 21 -14.16 -15.02 -22.10
C GLY A 21 -15.30 -14.80 -23.12
N GLU A 22 -15.89 -13.61 -23.14
CA GLU A 22 -17.02 -13.26 -24.01
C GLU A 22 -16.74 -11.96 -24.76
N ARG A 23 -17.33 -11.81 -25.95
CA ARG A 23 -17.32 -10.56 -26.72
C ARG A 23 -18.72 -9.96 -26.68
N ASN A 24 -18.78 -8.69 -26.26
CA ASN A 24 -20.00 -7.89 -26.28
C ASN A 24 -20.00 -7.01 -27.54
N HIS A 25 -20.51 -7.56 -28.65
CA HIS A 25 -20.90 -6.78 -29.81
C HIS A 25 -22.44 -6.68 -29.83
N PHE A 26 -23.11 -7.11 -30.90
CA PHE A 26 -24.57 -7.07 -31.02
C PHE A 26 -25.27 -8.14 -30.16
N TYR A 27 -24.61 -9.26 -29.88
CA TYR A 27 -25.04 -10.31 -28.94
C TYR A 27 -23.82 -10.85 -28.17
N LYS A 28 -24.05 -11.41 -26.97
CA LYS A 28 -23.00 -12.07 -26.19
C LYS A 28 -22.55 -13.33 -26.92
N SER A 29 -21.28 -13.36 -27.31
CA SER A 29 -20.70 -14.52 -28.01
C SER A 29 -19.42 -14.98 -27.32
N ARG A 30 -19.14 -16.28 -27.37
CA ARG A 30 -17.91 -16.85 -26.83
C ARG A 30 -16.71 -16.26 -27.53
N CYS A 31 -15.70 -15.82 -26.79
CA CYS A 31 -14.48 -15.31 -27.38
C CYS A 31 -13.65 -16.48 -27.95
N ILE A 32 -13.66 -16.61 -29.28
CA ILE A 32 -12.95 -17.67 -30.01
C ILE A 32 -11.43 -17.60 -29.74
N ALA A 33 -10.87 -16.39 -29.62
CA ALA A 33 -9.43 -16.20 -29.41
C ALA A 33 -8.90 -16.77 -28.08
N CYS A 34 -9.78 -17.01 -27.09
CA CYS A 34 -9.40 -17.66 -25.83
C CYS A 34 -10.30 -18.85 -25.48
N ASN A 35 -11.10 -19.35 -26.45
CA ASN A 35 -12.09 -20.41 -26.23
C ASN A 35 -13.01 -20.20 -25.00
N ALA A 36 -13.36 -18.94 -24.75
CA ALA A 36 -14.13 -18.50 -23.58
C ALA A 36 -13.48 -18.69 -22.20
N THR A 37 -12.18 -18.95 -22.13
CA THR A 37 -11.45 -19.00 -20.85
C THR A 37 -11.10 -17.62 -20.28
N GLY A 38 -11.12 -16.58 -21.12
CA GLY A 38 -10.67 -15.25 -20.76
C GLY A 38 -9.15 -15.06 -20.80
N TYR A 39 -8.37 -16.13 -20.95
CA TYR A 39 -6.90 -16.09 -20.94
C TYR A 39 -6.33 -16.54 -22.28
N SER A 40 -5.34 -15.82 -22.81
CA SER A 40 -4.62 -16.23 -24.02
C SER A 40 -3.49 -17.22 -23.74
N LEU A 41 -2.99 -17.26 -22.50
CA LEU A 41 -1.97 -18.19 -22.05
C LEU A 41 -2.25 -18.58 -20.60
N VAL A 42 -2.15 -19.86 -20.30
CA VAL A 42 -2.16 -20.41 -18.94
C VAL A 42 -0.98 -21.36 -18.84
N THR A 43 -0.02 -21.06 -17.98
CA THR A 43 1.18 -21.89 -17.79
C THR A 43 1.56 -21.91 -16.32
N THR A 44 1.99 -23.07 -15.83
CA THR A 44 2.62 -23.17 -14.50
C THR A 44 4.03 -22.64 -14.60
N ARG A 45 4.44 -21.78 -13.65
CA ARG A 45 5.79 -21.23 -13.56
C ARG A 45 6.33 -21.39 -12.15
N THR A 46 7.64 -21.57 -12.05
CA THR A 46 8.34 -21.61 -10.77
C THR A 46 8.54 -20.19 -10.23
N CYS A 47 8.22 -19.98 -8.96
CA CYS A 47 8.57 -18.79 -8.20
C CYS A 47 9.65 -19.12 -7.17
N TYR A 48 10.45 -18.11 -6.83
CA TYR A 48 11.55 -18.20 -5.89
C TYR A 48 11.34 -17.18 -4.78
N THR A 49 11.63 -17.54 -3.54
CA THR A 49 11.82 -16.55 -2.49
C THR A 49 13.04 -15.70 -2.81
N LEU A 50 13.08 -14.45 -2.34
CA LEU A 50 14.21 -13.56 -2.62
C LEU A 50 15.55 -14.19 -2.19
N THR A 51 15.57 -14.89 -1.06
CA THR A 51 16.75 -15.63 -0.57
C THR A 51 17.19 -16.76 -1.51
N ALA A 52 16.25 -17.51 -2.09
CA ALA A 52 16.58 -18.54 -3.07
C ALA A 52 17.06 -17.92 -4.40
N LEU A 53 16.43 -16.82 -4.81
CA LEU A 53 16.80 -16.08 -6.02
C LEU A 53 18.21 -15.50 -5.91
N TYR A 54 18.64 -15.03 -4.74
CA TYR A 54 20.02 -14.59 -4.52
C TYR A 54 21.06 -15.68 -4.80
N ARG A 55 20.72 -16.95 -4.65
CA ARG A 55 21.64 -18.08 -4.91
C ARG A 55 21.65 -18.48 -6.39
N ILE A 56 20.49 -18.41 -7.05
CA ILE A 56 20.31 -18.92 -8.43
C ILE A 56 20.58 -17.81 -9.45
N TYR A 57 20.10 -16.59 -9.19
CA TYR A 57 20.24 -15.46 -10.10
C TYR A 57 20.40 -14.13 -9.32
N PRO A 58 21.62 -13.84 -8.82
CA PRO A 58 21.87 -12.75 -7.88
C PRO A 58 21.59 -11.36 -8.46
N GLU A 59 21.77 -11.15 -9.77
CA GLU A 59 21.52 -9.85 -10.41
C GLU A 59 20.05 -9.45 -10.37
N ALA A 60 19.13 -10.36 -10.71
CA ALA A 60 17.70 -10.09 -10.60
C ALA A 60 17.29 -9.88 -9.14
N ALA A 61 17.83 -10.68 -8.21
CA ALA A 61 17.54 -10.51 -6.79
C ALA A 61 17.93 -9.11 -6.28
N ARG A 62 19.10 -8.60 -6.69
CA ARG A 62 19.52 -7.23 -6.37
C ARG A 62 18.58 -6.17 -6.97
N LYS A 63 18.18 -6.31 -8.23
CA LYS A 63 17.24 -5.39 -8.89
C LYS A 63 15.88 -5.36 -8.18
N ILE A 64 15.34 -6.53 -7.83
CA ILE A 64 14.06 -6.64 -7.10
C ILE A 64 14.18 -6.03 -5.71
N SER A 65 15.27 -6.31 -4.98
CA SER A 65 15.51 -5.76 -3.65
C SER A 65 15.62 -4.22 -3.67
N ALA A 66 16.34 -3.67 -4.65
CA ALA A 66 16.43 -2.22 -4.85
C ALA A 66 15.07 -1.59 -5.17
N ALA A 67 14.26 -2.23 -6.04
CA ALA A 67 12.91 -1.78 -6.35
C ALA A 67 12.01 -1.78 -5.09
N GLN A 68 12.06 -2.84 -4.28
CA GLN A 68 11.32 -2.91 -3.02
C GLN A 68 11.75 -1.83 -2.02
N ALA A 69 13.05 -1.52 -1.93
CA ALA A 69 13.55 -0.45 -1.09
C ALA A 69 13.04 0.93 -1.55
N ALA A 70 13.07 1.19 -2.86
CA ALA A 70 12.53 2.42 -3.44
C ALA A 70 11.02 2.56 -3.19
N GLU A 71 10.25 1.48 -3.31
CA GLU A 71 8.81 1.49 -3.05
C GLU A 71 8.50 1.75 -1.56
N ARG A 72 9.26 1.16 -0.64
CA ARG A 72 9.16 1.45 0.80
C ARG A 72 9.45 2.92 1.10
N GLN A 73 10.48 3.50 0.47
CA GLN A 73 10.80 4.92 0.61
C GLN A 73 9.66 5.80 0.09
N ARG A 74 9.10 5.50 -1.09
CA ARG A 74 7.94 6.22 -1.64
C ARG A 74 6.72 6.13 -0.74
N ALA A 75 6.42 4.95 -0.19
CA ALA A 75 5.32 4.76 0.74
C ALA A 75 5.52 5.57 2.03
N PHE A 76 6.75 5.61 2.55
CA PHE A 76 7.09 6.42 3.72
C PHE A 76 6.96 7.93 3.44
N GLN A 77 7.45 8.38 2.28
CA GLN A 77 7.31 9.78 1.85
C GLN A 77 5.84 10.17 1.68
N SER A 78 5.02 9.30 1.07
CA SER A 78 3.57 9.51 0.92
C SER A 78 2.83 9.58 2.26
N LYS A 79 3.19 8.71 3.22
CA LYS A 79 2.63 8.81 4.59
C LYS A 79 3.05 10.11 5.27
N THR A 80 4.30 10.52 5.11
CA THR A 80 4.82 11.76 5.67
C THR A 80 4.14 12.98 5.04
N SER A 81 3.91 12.98 3.73
CA SER A 81 3.22 14.08 3.06
C SER A 81 1.74 14.15 3.45
N ALA A 82 1.06 13.01 3.60
CA ALA A 82 -0.31 12.97 4.11
C ALA A 82 -0.41 13.50 5.54
N PHE A 83 0.54 13.13 6.42
CA PHE A 83 0.61 13.66 7.78
C PHE A 83 0.88 15.18 7.79
N ASN A 84 1.83 15.66 6.98
CA ASN A 84 2.13 17.08 6.89
C ASN A 84 0.92 17.89 6.41
N LEU A 85 0.19 17.39 5.41
CA LEU A 85 -1.05 18.01 4.93
C LEU A 85 -2.13 18.02 6.03
N TRP A 86 -2.25 16.93 6.78
CA TRP A 86 -3.18 16.87 7.91
C TRP A 86 -2.81 17.90 9.01
N CYS A 87 -1.52 18.05 9.33
CA CYS A 87 -1.06 19.06 10.29
C CYS A 87 -1.39 20.47 9.82
N GLN A 88 -1.19 20.79 8.53
CA GLN A 88 -1.53 22.10 7.96
C GLN A 88 -3.02 22.43 8.12
N ASN A 89 -3.89 21.44 7.93
CA ASN A 89 -5.34 21.62 8.08
C ASN A 89 -5.77 21.82 9.55
N HIS A 90 -4.97 21.37 10.52
CA HIS A 90 -5.27 21.43 11.95
C HIS A 90 -4.21 22.23 12.73
N GLN A 91 -3.54 23.17 12.04
CA GLN A 91 -2.32 23.80 12.52
C GLN A 91 -2.50 24.46 13.89
N GLU A 92 -3.57 25.24 14.07
CA GLU A 92 -3.84 25.97 15.33
C GLU A 92 -3.96 25.02 16.52
N LEU A 93 -4.69 23.92 16.35
CA LEU A 93 -4.94 22.96 17.41
C LEU A 93 -3.71 22.08 17.68
N VAL A 94 -2.96 21.72 16.63
CA VAL A 94 -1.68 21.00 16.74
C VAL A 94 -0.65 21.85 17.48
N ASP A 95 -0.55 23.14 17.17
CA ASP A 95 0.35 24.07 17.85
C ASP A 95 -0.03 24.24 19.32
N ALA A 96 -1.33 24.41 19.62
CA ALA A 96 -1.83 24.49 20.98
C ALA A 96 -1.55 23.22 21.81
N ILE A 97 -1.74 22.02 21.24
CA ILE A 97 -1.35 20.74 21.88
C ILE A 97 0.17 20.68 22.13
N THR A 98 0.97 21.18 21.19
CA THR A 98 2.43 21.08 21.27
C THR A 98 3.02 22.07 22.27
N GLN A 99 2.43 23.26 22.40
CA GLN A 99 2.81 24.32 23.33
C GLN A 99 2.30 24.12 24.76
N GLN A 100 1.33 23.22 24.98
CA GLN A 100 0.78 22.99 26.32
C GLN A 100 1.84 22.40 27.27
N ASP A 101 1.96 23.00 28.46
CA ASP A 101 2.83 22.51 29.52
C ASP A 101 2.20 21.29 30.21
N GLY A 102 3.03 20.27 30.48
CA GLY A 102 2.66 18.86 30.63
C GLY A 102 1.78 18.45 31.82
N GLU A 103 0.92 19.32 32.33
CA GLU A 103 -0.02 19.03 33.40
C GLU A 103 -1.14 18.07 32.97
N ASN A 104 -1.48 17.99 31.67
CA ASN A 104 -2.55 17.14 31.17
C ASN A 104 -2.03 15.84 30.52
N SER A 105 -2.30 14.69 31.15
CA SER A 105 -1.87 13.36 30.69
C SER A 105 -2.45 12.97 29.32
N PHE A 106 -3.64 13.45 28.97
CA PHE A 106 -4.26 13.23 27.66
C PHE A 106 -3.53 14.01 26.57
N LEU A 107 -3.25 15.30 26.78
CA LEU A 107 -2.53 16.13 25.81
C LEU A 107 -1.09 15.63 25.61
N ASN A 108 -0.43 15.17 26.68
CA ASN A 108 0.87 14.52 26.59
C ASN A 108 0.83 13.23 25.73
N SER A 109 -0.24 12.45 25.82
CA SER A 109 -0.44 11.28 24.96
C SER A 109 -0.58 11.70 23.50
N LEU A 110 -1.38 12.73 23.20
CA LEU A 110 -1.54 13.25 21.85
C LEU A 110 -0.22 13.81 21.28
N LYS A 111 0.57 14.52 22.08
CA LYS A 111 1.90 15.03 21.71
C LYS A 111 2.87 13.90 21.36
N SER A 112 2.79 12.78 22.08
CA SER A 112 3.55 11.56 21.75
C SER A 112 3.09 10.94 20.42
N THR A 113 1.78 10.93 20.15
CA THR A 113 1.21 10.46 18.87
C THR A 113 1.64 11.35 17.70
N LEU A 114 1.61 12.67 17.86
CA LEU A 114 2.05 13.65 16.85
C LEU A 114 3.56 13.54 16.58
N SER A 115 4.38 13.35 17.62
CA SER A 115 5.83 13.11 17.48
C SER A 115 6.15 11.88 16.63
N ARG A 116 5.26 10.88 16.62
CA ARG A 116 5.38 9.67 15.82
C ARG A 116 4.81 9.83 14.39
N LYS A 117 4.39 11.03 14.00
CA LYS A 117 3.80 11.36 12.70
C LYS A 117 2.49 10.61 12.40
N PHE A 118 1.65 10.45 13.42
CA PHE A 118 0.31 9.91 13.25
C PHE A 118 -0.74 11.02 13.39
N PRO A 119 -1.69 11.13 12.44
CA PRO A 119 -2.80 12.05 12.57
C PRO A 119 -3.71 11.65 13.74
N LEU A 120 -4.31 12.64 14.38
CA LEU A 120 -5.29 12.42 15.45
C LEU A 120 -6.69 12.22 14.86
N SER A 121 -7.52 11.45 15.56
CA SER A 121 -8.92 11.27 15.19
C SER A 121 -9.77 12.50 15.54
N ASP A 122 -10.87 12.71 14.83
CA ASP A 122 -11.79 13.84 15.06
C ASP A 122 -12.29 13.90 16.51
N LYS A 123 -12.50 12.75 17.14
CA LYS A 123 -12.88 12.67 18.56
C LYS A 123 -11.78 13.18 19.48
N GLN A 124 -10.52 12.85 19.21
CA GLN A 124 -9.38 13.33 19.98
C GLN A 124 -9.20 14.84 19.79
N LEU A 125 -9.37 15.33 18.55
CA LEU A 125 -9.34 16.76 18.24
C LEU A 125 -10.44 17.51 19.00
N THR A 126 -11.67 16.99 19.00
CA THR A 126 -12.81 17.61 19.72
C THR A 126 -12.55 17.71 21.22
N VAL A 127 -12.03 16.64 21.84
CA VAL A 127 -11.72 16.64 23.27
C VAL A 127 -10.54 17.57 23.57
N ALA A 128 -9.51 17.57 22.72
CA ALA A 128 -8.38 18.48 22.87
C ALA A 128 -8.79 19.95 22.75
N ALA A 129 -9.62 20.30 21.77
CA ALA A 129 -10.19 21.64 21.59
C ALA A 129 -10.90 22.11 22.86
N ARG A 130 -11.77 21.25 23.41
CA ARG A 130 -12.50 21.52 24.66
C ARG A 130 -11.59 21.73 25.86
N ILE A 131 -10.50 20.98 25.98
CA ILE A 131 -9.52 21.14 27.07
C ILE A 131 -8.73 22.45 26.91
N LEU A 132 -8.41 22.82 25.66
CA LEU A 132 -7.62 24.01 25.33
C LEU A 132 -8.47 25.29 25.25
N GLY A 133 -9.80 25.19 25.31
CA GLY A 133 -10.71 26.34 25.27
C GLY A 133 -10.89 26.93 23.87
N MET A 134 -10.72 26.12 22.82
CA MET A 134 -10.93 26.45 21.42
C MET A 134 -12.25 25.84 20.93
#